data_AF-A0A453CUY0-F1
#
_entry.id   AF-A0A453CUY0-F1
#
_cell.length_a   1.000
_cell.length_b   1.000
_cell.length_c   1.000
_cell.angle_alpha   90.00
_cell.angle_beta   90.00
_cell.angle_gamma   90.00
#
_symmetry.space_group_name_H-M   'P 1'
#
loop_
_entity.id
_entity.type
_entity.pdbx_description
1 polymer ?
#
loop_
_entity_poly.entity_id
_entity_poly.type
_entity_poly.pdbx_seq_one_letter_code
_entity_poly.pdbx_strand_id
1 'polypeptide(L)'
;DIRTHVDGFYKALFSPTPRGGIALAPDIWSGAQLVSVADNAAIVAPFSEEEVLAAIKGMNASSAPGPDGLPVSFFKAFWQTIKPEIMALFDEFFLGTMDLGRLNYGVVTLIPKVPGATDIRQFQPITVINVIFRILAKGYANRVTRLADSITHPNQPAFIQGRFILDGVLVFHEVLHEVRSKHQRAVFLKLDFHKAYDTVHWPFLREVLLRKGFDDRWVTRVMQLVSCGRTAININGEIGPFFPTLCGVRQGDPFSPFLFNMVADALAAILDKAKSAGHIHGVVPHLVGGGVSLLQYADDTIIMVEGSESDIANLKFLLLCFQRMSGLTINFDKSEVMVLGYPPMEAQGIADRLNCRLGSF
;
A
#
# COMPACT_ATOMS: atom_id res chain seq x y z
N ASP A 1 19.61 -23.02 -14.21
CA ASP A 1 20.33 -22.20 -13.24
C ASP A 1 19.32 -21.43 -12.38
N ILE A 2 19.45 -21.51 -11.04
CA ILE A 2 18.52 -20.91 -10.06
C ILE A 2 18.47 -19.40 -10.22
N ARG A 3 19.62 -18.76 -10.48
CA ARG A 3 19.70 -17.30 -10.63
C ARG A 3 18.87 -16.80 -11.80
N THR A 4 19.01 -17.45 -12.96
CA THR A 4 18.25 -17.11 -14.16
C THR A 4 16.73 -17.20 -13.93
N HIS A 5 16.29 -18.22 -13.18
CA HIS A 5 14.88 -18.39 -12.82
C HIS A 5 14.37 -17.28 -11.89
N VAL A 6 15.12 -16.98 -10.82
CA VAL A 6 14.78 -15.93 -9.84
C VAL A 6 14.77 -14.54 -10.48
N ASP A 7 15.83 -14.20 -11.22
CA ASP A 7 15.94 -12.92 -11.92
C ASP A 7 14.83 -12.78 -12.97
N GLY A 8 14.53 -13.83 -13.73
CA GLY A 8 13.44 -13.84 -14.70
C GLY A 8 12.08 -13.58 -14.06
N PHE A 9 11.81 -14.22 -12.92
CA PHE A 9 10.58 -14.03 -12.17
C PHE A 9 10.42 -12.60 -11.64
N TYR A 10 11.47 -12.02 -11.01
CA TYR A 10 11.38 -10.65 -10.50
C TYR A 10 11.37 -9.60 -11.61
N LYS A 11 12.09 -9.80 -12.72
CA LYS A 11 12.00 -8.91 -13.88
C LYS A 11 10.59 -8.91 -14.49
N ALA A 12 9.96 -10.08 -14.58
CA ALA A 12 8.57 -10.19 -15.01
C ALA A 12 7.61 -9.54 -14.01
N LEU A 13 7.82 -9.72 -12.71
CA LEU A 13 7.01 -9.11 -11.66
C LEU A 13 7.04 -7.57 -11.72
N PHE A 14 8.23 -6.98 -11.92
CA PHE A 14 8.42 -5.54 -11.99
C PHE A 14 8.23 -4.95 -13.38
N SER A 15 7.66 -5.73 -14.32
CA SER A 15 7.35 -5.26 -15.67
C SER A 15 6.09 -4.37 -15.66
N PRO A 16 6.01 -3.38 -16.57
CA PRO A 16 4.89 -2.47 -16.61
C PRO A 16 3.63 -3.22 -17.07
N THR A 17 2.52 -3.00 -16.38
CA THR A 17 1.22 -3.46 -16.84
C THR A 17 0.55 -2.35 -17.66
N PRO A 18 0.01 -2.60 -18.86
CA PRO A 18 -0.67 -1.57 -19.63
C PRO A 18 -1.84 -0.99 -18.84
N ARG A 19 -1.96 0.34 -18.80
CA ARG A 19 -3.13 0.99 -18.20
C ARG A 19 -4.38 0.62 -19.00
N GLY A 20 -5.38 0.03 -18.34
CA GLY A 20 -6.71 -0.12 -18.93
C GLY A 20 -7.39 1.24 -19.12
N GLY A 21 -8.38 1.34 -20.00
CA GLY A 21 -9.18 2.56 -20.20
C GLY A 21 -10.12 2.93 -19.05
N ILE A 22 -9.87 2.42 -17.83
CA ILE A 22 -10.67 2.67 -16.62
C ILE A 22 -9.89 3.65 -15.73
N ALA A 23 -10.59 4.64 -15.19
CA ALA A 23 -10.03 5.66 -14.32
C ALA A 23 -10.99 5.92 -13.15
N LEU A 24 -10.48 6.54 -12.08
CA LEU A 24 -11.32 6.93 -10.95
C LEU A 24 -12.29 8.03 -11.38
N ALA A 25 -13.46 8.09 -10.75
CA ALA A 25 -14.38 9.22 -10.90
C ALA A 25 -13.72 10.51 -10.35
N PRO A 26 -13.85 11.67 -11.03
CA PRO A 26 -13.21 12.93 -10.58
C PRO A 26 -13.55 13.33 -9.14
N ASP A 27 -14.77 13.05 -8.73
CA ASP A 27 -15.37 13.33 -7.44
C ASP A 27 -15.28 12.14 -6.46
N ILE A 28 -14.35 11.19 -6.68
CA ILE A 28 -14.23 9.98 -5.86
C ILE A 28 -14.00 10.29 -4.36
N TRP A 29 -13.25 11.34 -4.06
CA TRP A 29 -13.06 11.88 -2.70
C TRP A 29 -13.62 13.29 -2.62
N SER A 30 -14.10 13.67 -1.43
CA SER A 30 -14.62 15.01 -1.17
C SER A 30 -14.38 15.44 0.29
N GLY A 31 -14.49 16.75 0.54
CA GLY A 31 -14.42 17.30 1.89
C GLY A 31 -13.09 17.03 2.60
N ALA A 32 -13.17 16.53 3.82
CA ALA A 32 -12.00 16.32 4.71
C ALA A 32 -11.00 15.26 4.20
N GLN A 33 -11.40 14.41 3.24
CA GLN A 33 -10.51 13.41 2.63
C GLN A 33 -9.54 14.00 1.60
N LEU A 34 -9.67 15.30 1.29
CA LEU A 34 -8.79 16.02 0.38
C LEU A 34 -7.74 16.82 1.16
N VAL A 35 -6.54 16.90 0.62
CA VAL A 35 -5.45 17.72 1.17
C VAL A 35 -5.81 19.20 1.06
N SER A 36 -5.74 19.93 2.16
CA SER A 36 -6.06 21.36 2.16
C SER A 36 -4.98 22.20 1.47
N VAL A 37 -5.31 23.44 1.12
CA VAL A 37 -4.33 24.39 0.54
C VAL A 37 -3.20 24.69 1.52
N ALA A 38 -3.51 24.83 2.81
CA ALA A 38 -2.52 25.07 3.86
C ALA A 38 -1.57 23.87 4.02
N ASP A 39 -2.12 22.65 3.98
CA ASP A 39 -1.33 21.43 4.08
C ASP A 39 -0.42 21.26 2.85
N ASN A 40 -0.93 21.55 1.65
CA ASN A 40 -0.13 21.56 0.43
C ASN A 40 1.05 22.55 0.52
N ALA A 41 0.80 23.76 1.03
CA ALA A 41 1.87 24.74 1.23
C ALA A 41 2.95 24.23 2.19
N ALA A 42 2.56 23.52 3.26
CA ALA A 42 3.49 22.95 4.23
C ALA A 42 4.32 21.78 3.66
N ILE A 43 3.71 20.85 2.92
CA ILE A 43 4.42 19.67 2.40
C ILE A 43 5.35 20.01 1.23
N VAL A 44 5.07 21.08 0.50
CA VAL A 44 5.89 21.59 -0.61
C VAL A 44 7.02 22.49 -0.14
N ALA A 45 7.02 22.98 1.11
CA ALA A 45 8.07 23.89 1.59
C ALA A 45 9.49 23.27 1.50
N PRO A 46 10.57 24.06 1.38
CA PRO A 46 11.94 23.54 1.51
C PRO A 46 12.15 22.82 2.85
N PHE A 47 13.05 21.84 2.89
CA PHE A 47 13.35 21.11 4.13
C PHE A 47 14.26 21.93 5.03
N SER A 48 13.87 22.05 6.30
CA SER A 48 14.75 22.64 7.32
C SER A 48 15.76 21.62 7.82
N GLU A 49 16.88 22.11 8.34
CA GLU A 49 17.90 21.25 8.96
C GLU A 49 17.31 20.41 10.09
N GLU A 50 16.46 21.00 10.92
CA GLU A 50 15.82 20.35 12.05
C GLU A 50 14.94 19.19 11.59
N GLU A 51 14.20 19.37 10.50
CA GLU A 51 13.38 18.31 9.89
C GLU A 51 14.23 17.15 9.38
N VAL A 52 15.34 17.44 8.70
CA VAL A 52 16.25 16.42 8.17
C VAL A 52 16.94 15.67 9.30
N LEU A 53 17.43 16.38 10.32
CA LEU A 53 18.05 15.77 11.49
C LEU A 53 17.05 14.92 12.27
N ALA A 54 15.80 15.36 12.41
CA ALA A 54 14.74 14.57 13.03
C ALA A 54 14.46 13.27 12.24
N ALA A 55 14.46 13.34 10.90
CA ALA A 55 14.34 12.16 10.05
C ALA A 55 15.46 11.16 10.31
N ILE A 56 16.73 11.61 10.34
CA ILE A 56 17.89 10.77 10.62
C ILE A 56 17.81 10.14 12.02
N LYS A 57 17.52 10.96 13.05
CA LYS A 57 17.42 10.49 14.44
C LYS A 57 16.30 9.46 14.63
N GLY A 58 15.18 9.63 13.93
CA GLY A 58 14.03 8.71 13.98
C GLY A 58 14.25 7.37 13.27
N MET A 59 15.33 7.19 12.49
CA MET A 59 15.64 5.91 11.85
C MET A 59 16.27 4.91 12.82
N ASN A 60 16.00 3.61 12.63
CA ASN A 60 16.64 2.55 13.42
C ASN A 60 18.15 2.48 13.11
N ALA A 61 18.99 2.71 14.13
CA ALA A 61 20.45 2.71 14.00
C ALA A 61 21.03 1.35 13.61
N SER A 62 20.36 0.25 13.98
CA SER A 62 20.77 -1.12 13.69
C SER A 62 20.21 -1.68 12.38
N SER A 63 19.51 -0.85 11.59
CA SER A 63 18.99 -1.30 10.29
C SER A 63 20.14 -1.58 9.31
N ALA A 64 19.96 -2.57 8.45
CA ALA A 64 20.95 -2.95 7.45
C ALA A 64 21.33 -1.75 6.54
N PRO A 65 22.63 -1.59 6.21
CA PRO A 65 23.07 -0.59 5.25
C PRO A 65 22.63 -0.96 3.83
N GLY A 66 22.58 0.04 2.96
CA GLY A 66 22.34 -0.20 1.54
C GLY A 66 23.58 -0.74 0.81
N PRO A 67 23.52 -0.82 -0.53
CA PRO A 67 24.64 -1.21 -1.38
C PRO A 67 25.94 -0.43 -1.15
N ASP A 68 25.86 0.82 -0.69
CA ASP A 68 27.01 1.67 -0.36
C ASP A 68 27.72 1.28 0.96
N GLY A 69 27.14 0.39 1.76
CA GLY A 69 27.70 -0.05 3.03
C GLY A 69 27.61 0.97 4.17
N LEU A 70 27.00 2.14 3.96
CA LEU A 70 26.91 3.19 4.99
C LEU A 70 25.68 2.97 5.89
N PRO A 71 25.86 2.64 7.19
CA PRO A 71 24.73 2.38 8.09
C PRO A 71 24.11 3.68 8.64
N VAL A 72 22.90 3.59 9.19
CA VAL A 72 22.22 4.73 9.84
C VAL A 72 23.05 5.31 10.99
N SER A 73 23.78 4.46 11.73
CA SER A 73 24.67 4.90 12.81
C SER A 73 25.77 5.86 12.34
N PHE A 74 26.27 5.70 11.11
CA PHE A 74 27.23 6.61 10.50
C PHE A 74 26.62 8.01 10.34
N PHE A 75 25.43 8.11 9.73
CA PHE A 75 24.76 9.41 9.52
C PHE A 75 24.40 10.10 10.84
N LYS A 76 24.05 9.33 11.88
CA LYS A 76 23.80 9.87 13.22
C LYS A 76 25.06 10.40 13.88
N ALA A 77 26.17 9.66 13.80
CA ALA A 77 27.42 10.00 14.47
C ALA A 77 28.14 11.17 13.79
N PHE A 78 28.14 11.20 12.47
CA PHE A 78 28.89 12.17 11.66
C PHE A 78 28.03 13.31 11.11
N TRP A 79 26.81 13.52 11.63
CA TRP A 79 25.89 14.55 11.15
C TRP A 79 26.54 15.92 10.99
N GLN A 80 27.30 16.37 11.99
CA GLN A 80 27.94 17.69 11.96
C GLN A 80 28.93 17.85 10.80
N THR A 81 29.54 16.75 10.35
CA THR A 81 30.48 16.75 9.22
C THR A 81 29.77 16.68 7.88
N ILE A 82 28.76 15.80 7.74
CA ILE A 82 28.10 15.50 6.45
C ILE A 82 26.84 16.33 6.18
N LYS A 83 26.41 17.13 7.15
CA LYS A 83 25.22 17.98 7.06
C LYS A 83 25.21 18.84 5.80
N PRO A 84 26.29 19.56 5.42
CA PRO A 84 26.26 20.42 4.24
C PRO A 84 25.88 19.65 2.96
N GLU A 85 26.44 18.46 2.78
CA GLU A 85 26.18 17.60 1.63
C GLU A 85 24.76 17.04 1.64
N ILE A 86 24.26 16.63 2.81
CA ILE A 86 22.88 16.14 2.93
C ILE A 86 21.88 17.29 2.68
N MET A 87 22.13 18.49 3.19
CA MET A 87 21.23 19.63 2.95
C MET A 87 21.23 20.06 1.48
N ALA A 88 22.41 20.13 0.84
CA ALA A 88 22.52 20.40 -0.59
C ALA A 88 21.74 19.36 -1.43
N LEU A 89 21.78 18.10 -1.01
CA LEU A 89 21.00 17.01 -1.61
C LEU A 89 19.48 17.28 -1.47
N PHE A 90 18.98 17.69 -0.30
CA PHE A 90 17.56 18.08 -0.18
C PHE A 90 17.19 19.28 -1.06
N ASP A 91 18.07 20.27 -1.20
CA ASP A 91 17.84 21.45 -2.04
C ASP A 91 17.82 21.11 -3.53
N GLU A 92 18.77 20.31 -4.01
CA GLU A 92 18.79 19.84 -5.40
C GLU A 92 17.57 18.97 -5.72
N PHE A 93 17.12 18.16 -4.76
CA PHE A 93 15.90 17.36 -4.93
C PHE A 93 14.67 18.26 -5.01
N PHE A 94 14.60 19.29 -4.16
CA PHE A 94 13.53 20.28 -4.17
C PHE A 94 13.48 21.04 -5.51
N LEU A 95 14.63 21.52 -6.00
CA LEU A 95 14.77 22.20 -7.30
C LEU A 95 14.54 21.24 -8.48
N GLY A 96 14.79 19.95 -8.31
CA GLY A 96 14.61 18.92 -9.33
C GLY A 96 15.78 18.77 -10.28
N THR A 97 16.94 19.24 -9.87
CA THR A 97 18.20 19.14 -10.63
C THR A 97 18.95 17.85 -10.33
N MET A 98 18.51 17.10 -9.31
CA MET A 98 19.17 15.87 -8.87
C MET A 98 18.95 14.69 -9.82
N ASP A 99 20.04 14.00 -10.15
CA ASP A 99 20.00 12.69 -10.80
C ASP A 99 19.79 11.55 -9.77
N LEU A 100 18.52 11.28 -9.46
CA LEU A 100 18.13 10.22 -8.53
C LEU A 100 18.51 8.82 -9.03
N GLY A 101 18.68 8.62 -10.33
CA GLY A 101 19.07 7.33 -10.91
C GLY A 101 20.43 6.83 -10.40
N ARG A 102 21.28 7.75 -9.94
CA ARG A 102 22.60 7.46 -9.37
C ARG A 102 22.59 7.15 -7.87
N LEU A 103 21.51 7.48 -7.18
CA LEU A 103 21.38 7.29 -5.73
C LEU A 103 20.41 6.15 -5.40
N ASN A 104 19.45 5.91 -6.28
CA ASN A 104 18.31 5.06 -6.05
C ASN A 104 18.59 3.58 -6.42
N TYR A 105 19.58 3.00 -5.74
CA TYR A 105 19.92 1.58 -5.87
C TYR A 105 19.38 0.77 -4.69
N GLY A 106 18.71 -0.32 -5.00
CA GLY A 106 18.16 -1.26 -4.02
C GLY A 106 18.64 -2.67 -4.25
N VAL A 107 18.83 -3.40 -3.17
CA VAL A 107 19.08 -4.85 -3.21
C VAL A 107 17.89 -5.54 -2.55
N VAL A 108 17.23 -6.42 -3.30
CA VAL A 108 16.15 -7.27 -2.80
C VAL A 108 16.77 -8.51 -2.19
N THR A 109 16.60 -8.63 -0.88
CA THR A 109 16.94 -9.84 -0.12
C THR A 109 15.68 -10.67 0.07
N LEU A 110 15.78 -11.97 -0.22
CA LEU A 110 14.66 -12.91 -0.13
C LEU A 110 14.64 -13.56 1.25
N ILE A 111 13.63 -13.24 2.05
CA ILE A 111 13.44 -13.84 3.39
C ILE A 111 12.37 -14.93 3.32
N PRO A 112 12.63 -16.16 3.76
CA PRO A 112 11.64 -17.23 3.72
C PRO A 112 10.46 -16.92 4.66
N LYS A 113 9.22 -17.03 4.17
CA LYS A 113 8.00 -16.88 4.97
C LYS A 113 7.68 -18.15 5.78
N VAL A 114 8.17 -19.29 5.32
CA VAL A 114 7.95 -20.61 5.92
C VAL A 114 9.26 -21.37 6.06
N PRO A 115 9.40 -22.24 7.08
CA PRO A 115 10.56 -23.13 7.19
C PRO A 115 10.70 -24.02 5.96
N GLY A 116 11.91 -24.15 5.42
CA GLY A 116 12.18 -25.01 4.26
C GLY A 116 11.54 -24.54 2.96
N ALA A 117 11.33 -23.24 2.77
CA ALA A 117 10.75 -22.67 1.55
C ALA A 117 11.50 -23.14 0.29
N THR A 118 10.78 -23.82 -0.61
CA THR A 118 11.30 -24.35 -1.88
C THR A 118 10.77 -23.61 -3.10
N ASP A 119 9.74 -22.78 -2.92
CA ASP A 119 9.09 -22.00 -3.97
C ASP A 119 9.38 -20.51 -3.79
N ILE A 120 9.74 -19.81 -4.87
CA ILE A 120 10.02 -18.36 -4.86
C ILE A 120 8.85 -17.52 -4.32
N ARG A 121 7.61 -18.01 -4.44
CA ARG A 121 6.38 -17.38 -3.93
C ARG A 121 6.27 -17.45 -2.40
N GLN A 122 7.04 -18.34 -1.77
CA GLN A 122 7.14 -18.49 -0.31
C GLN A 122 8.19 -17.55 0.29
N PHE A 123 8.88 -16.74 -0.51
CA PHE A 123 9.82 -15.73 -0.03
C PHE A 123 9.17 -14.35 -0.01
N GLN A 124 9.52 -13.56 1.01
CA GLN A 124 9.20 -12.15 1.12
C GLN A 124 10.40 -11.33 0.63
N PRO A 125 10.24 -10.53 -0.43
CA PRO A 125 11.29 -9.63 -0.87
C PRO A 125 11.35 -8.44 0.09
N ILE A 126 12.52 -8.18 0.67
CA ILE A 126 12.80 -6.92 1.39
C ILE A 126 13.83 -6.16 0.58
N THR A 127 13.50 -4.92 0.20
CA THR A 127 14.43 -4.07 -0.54
C THR A 127 15.20 -3.19 0.43
N VAL A 128 16.52 -3.37 0.45
CA VAL A 128 17.43 -2.50 1.21
C VAL A 128 18.03 -1.49 0.24
N ILE A 129 17.77 -0.21 0.49
CA ILE A 129 18.26 0.91 -0.33
C ILE A 129 19.27 1.75 0.47
N ASN A 130 20.12 2.51 -0.24
CA ASN A 130 21.11 3.40 0.37
C ASN A 130 20.47 4.32 1.43
N VAL A 131 21.14 4.47 2.56
CA VAL A 131 20.60 5.22 3.71
C VAL A 131 20.37 6.69 3.35
N ILE A 132 21.22 7.28 2.51
CA ILE A 132 21.03 8.65 1.98
C ILE A 132 19.65 8.80 1.33
N PHE A 133 19.26 7.84 0.49
CA PHE A 133 17.95 7.86 -0.16
C PHE A 133 16.81 7.61 0.86
N ARG A 134 17.03 6.75 1.85
CA ARG A 134 16.05 6.53 2.94
C ARG A 134 15.82 7.80 3.77
N ILE A 135 16.84 8.65 3.95
CA ILE A 135 16.71 9.93 4.66
C ILE A 135 15.77 10.86 3.88
N LEU A 136 15.95 10.98 2.55
CA LEU A 136 15.03 11.72 1.69
C LEU A 136 13.60 11.21 1.82
N ALA A 137 13.39 9.90 1.60
CA ALA A 137 12.06 9.29 1.69
C ALA A 137 11.43 9.45 3.08
N LYS A 138 12.23 9.33 4.15
CA LYS A 138 11.78 9.55 5.53
C LYS A 138 11.38 11.00 5.80
N GLY A 139 12.09 11.97 5.22
CA GLY A 139 11.71 13.39 5.30
C GLY A 139 10.31 13.63 4.74
N TYR A 140 10.04 13.11 3.53
CA TYR A 140 8.72 13.18 2.90
C TYR A 140 7.65 12.44 3.71
N ALA A 141 7.96 11.23 4.18
CA ALA A 141 7.06 10.44 5.01
C ALA A 141 6.65 11.20 6.28
N ASN A 142 7.61 11.82 6.98
CA ASN A 142 7.35 12.56 8.22
C ASN A 142 6.41 13.76 8.00
N ARG A 143 6.48 14.42 6.84
CA ARG A 143 5.56 15.52 6.50
C ARG A 143 4.14 15.03 6.32
N VAL A 144 3.95 13.94 5.57
CA VAL A 144 2.60 13.41 5.33
C VAL A 144 2.02 12.69 6.54
N THR A 145 2.84 12.20 7.48
CA THR A 145 2.32 11.55 8.70
C THR A 145 1.36 12.47 9.47
N ARG A 146 1.59 13.79 9.44
CA ARG A 146 0.71 14.79 10.09
C ARG A 146 -0.66 14.91 9.44
N LEU A 147 -0.76 14.54 8.16
CA LEU A 147 -1.97 14.63 7.34
C LEU A 147 -2.66 13.27 7.18
N ALA A 148 -1.92 12.18 7.38
CA ALA A 148 -2.36 10.83 7.04
C ALA A 148 -3.68 10.47 7.73
N ASP A 149 -3.90 10.92 8.97
CA ASP A 149 -5.13 10.62 9.70
C ASP A 149 -6.37 11.32 9.11
N SER A 150 -6.25 12.58 8.67
CA SER A 150 -7.39 13.32 8.11
C SER A 150 -7.77 12.85 6.72
N ILE A 151 -6.77 12.52 5.88
CA ILE A 151 -7.00 12.21 4.47
C ILE A 151 -7.28 10.73 4.20
N THR A 152 -6.95 9.83 5.14
CA THR A 152 -7.18 8.38 4.96
C THR A 152 -8.53 7.95 5.52
N HIS A 153 -9.19 7.05 4.82
CA HIS A 153 -10.45 6.45 5.18
C HIS A 153 -10.42 5.91 6.62
N PRO A 154 -11.46 6.16 7.45
CA PRO A 154 -11.48 5.77 8.86
C PRO A 154 -11.22 4.28 9.12
N ASN A 155 -11.65 3.40 8.20
CA ASN A 155 -11.54 1.95 8.35
C ASN A 155 -10.17 1.36 7.98
N GLN A 156 -9.16 2.20 7.75
CA GLN A 156 -7.76 1.80 7.55
C GLN A 156 -6.93 2.31 8.73
N PRO A 157 -6.67 1.50 9.77
CA PRO A 157 -5.85 1.91 10.92
C PRO A 157 -4.34 1.68 10.70
N ALA A 158 -3.95 0.92 9.67
CA ALA A 158 -2.55 0.55 9.46
C ALA A 158 -1.66 1.75 9.13
N PHE A 159 -0.48 1.80 9.75
CA PHE A 159 0.57 2.81 9.49
C PHE A 159 0.14 4.28 9.64
N ILE A 160 -0.93 4.54 10.39
CA ILE A 160 -1.39 5.90 10.70
C ILE A 160 -1.18 6.16 12.19
N GLN A 161 -0.51 7.27 12.48
CA GLN A 161 -0.24 7.65 13.87
C GLN A 161 -1.55 7.96 14.59
N GLY A 162 -1.74 7.33 15.77
CA GLY A 162 -2.93 7.55 16.60
C GLY A 162 -4.06 6.54 16.40
N ARG A 163 -3.98 5.68 15.37
CA ARG A 163 -4.93 4.58 15.17
C ARG A 163 -4.39 3.26 15.74
N PHE A 164 -5.24 2.47 16.41
CA PHE A 164 -4.83 1.22 17.03
C PHE A 164 -5.28 0.01 16.20
N ILE A 165 -4.40 -1.00 16.12
CA ILE A 165 -4.65 -2.24 15.36
C ILE A 165 -5.91 -2.97 15.89
N LEU A 166 -6.11 -2.91 17.21
CA LEU A 166 -7.22 -3.61 17.88
C LEU A 166 -8.59 -3.00 17.55
N ASP A 167 -8.65 -1.75 17.11
CA ASP A 167 -9.92 -1.09 16.80
C ASP A 167 -10.65 -1.81 15.65
N GLY A 168 -9.91 -2.15 14.59
CA GLY A 168 -10.48 -2.90 13.46
C GLY A 168 -10.94 -4.31 13.86
N VAL A 169 -10.19 -4.97 14.74
CA VAL A 169 -10.54 -6.31 15.25
C VAL A 169 -11.79 -6.24 16.13
N LEU A 170 -11.90 -5.23 16.99
CA LEU A 170 -13.05 -5.01 17.85
C LEU A 170 -14.32 -4.75 17.03
N VAL A 171 -14.23 -3.86 16.03
CA VAL A 171 -15.34 -3.58 15.11
C VAL A 171 -15.77 -4.86 14.37
N PHE A 172 -14.82 -5.65 13.87
CA PHE A 172 -15.12 -6.92 13.21
C PHE A 172 -15.84 -7.90 14.14
N HIS A 173 -15.36 -8.04 15.38
CA HIS A 173 -15.95 -8.93 16.37
C HIS A 173 -17.39 -8.52 16.73
N GLU A 174 -17.64 -7.22 16.92
CA GLU A 174 -18.97 -6.70 17.23
C GLU A 174 -19.95 -6.92 16.06
N VAL A 175 -19.51 -6.64 14.83
CA VAL A 175 -20.30 -6.90 13.62
C VAL A 175 -20.68 -8.38 13.51
N LEU A 176 -19.72 -9.28 13.72
CA LEU A 176 -19.93 -10.73 13.67
C LEU A 176 -20.93 -11.18 14.75
N HIS A 177 -20.75 -10.70 15.98
CA HIS A 177 -21.64 -11.00 17.10
C HIS A 177 -23.08 -10.55 16.81
N GLU A 178 -23.26 -9.33 16.30
CA GLU A 178 -24.56 -8.76 16.00
C GLU A 178 -25.27 -9.49 14.85
N VAL A 179 -24.57 -9.80 13.76
CA VAL A 179 -25.09 -10.60 12.64
C VAL A 179 -25.57 -11.97 13.14
N ARG A 180 -24.79 -12.62 14.01
CA ARG A 180 -25.12 -13.92 14.57
C ARG A 180 -26.32 -13.85 15.52
N SER A 181 -26.35 -12.86 16.41
CA SER A 181 -27.41 -12.67 17.41
C SER A 181 -28.76 -12.40 16.75
N LYS A 182 -28.77 -11.60 15.68
CA LYS A 182 -29.99 -11.25 14.94
C LYS A 182 -30.32 -12.19 13.77
N HIS A 183 -29.56 -13.27 13.60
CA HIS A 183 -29.70 -14.20 12.48
C HIS A 183 -29.74 -13.49 11.11
N GLN A 184 -28.92 -12.44 10.95
CA GLN A 184 -28.83 -11.70 9.70
C GLN A 184 -27.99 -12.45 8.66
N ARG A 185 -28.22 -12.09 7.40
CA ARG A 185 -27.41 -12.54 6.27
C ARG A 185 -26.20 -11.66 6.11
N ALA A 186 -25.03 -12.28 6.00
CA ALA A 186 -23.79 -11.58 5.75
C ALA A 186 -22.78 -12.48 5.04
N VAL A 187 -21.98 -11.84 4.19
CA VAL A 187 -20.83 -12.42 3.51
C VAL A 187 -19.59 -11.62 3.90
N PHE A 188 -18.58 -12.31 4.39
CA PHE A 188 -17.29 -11.77 4.78
C PHE A 188 -16.25 -12.29 3.80
N LEU A 189 -15.70 -11.40 2.97
CA LEU A 189 -14.68 -11.72 1.99
C LEU A 189 -13.32 -11.20 2.49
N LYS A 190 -12.44 -12.12 2.86
CA LYS A 190 -11.04 -11.82 3.15
C LYS A 190 -10.24 -11.89 1.85
N LEU A 191 -9.74 -10.74 1.40
CA LEU A 191 -8.92 -10.63 0.20
C LEU A 191 -7.44 -10.90 0.49
N ASP A 192 -6.80 -11.67 -0.40
CA ASP A 192 -5.35 -11.81 -0.49
C ASP A 192 -4.86 -11.15 -1.78
N PHE A 193 -3.89 -10.24 -1.68
CA PHE A 193 -3.27 -9.63 -2.86
C PHE A 193 -1.94 -10.33 -3.18
N HIS A 194 -1.74 -10.68 -4.45
CA HIS A 194 -0.48 -11.25 -4.88
C HIS A 194 0.63 -10.19 -4.91
N LYS A 195 1.52 -10.23 -3.90
CA LYS A 195 2.68 -9.32 -3.80
C LYS A 195 2.27 -7.84 -3.92
N ALA A 196 1.41 -7.41 -3.00
CA ALA A 196 0.72 -6.14 -3.08
C ALA A 196 1.66 -4.93 -3.28
N TYR A 197 2.77 -4.87 -2.52
CA TYR A 197 3.75 -3.79 -2.65
C TYR A 197 4.45 -3.80 -4.01
N ASP A 198 4.81 -4.98 -4.54
CA ASP A 198 5.60 -5.11 -5.76
C ASP A 198 4.82 -4.80 -7.05
N THR A 199 3.49 -4.80 -6.99
CA THR A 199 2.61 -4.75 -8.18
C THR A 199 1.85 -3.44 -8.35
N VAL A 200 2.04 -2.46 -7.46
CA VAL A 200 1.37 -1.14 -7.54
C VAL A 200 1.69 -0.45 -8.87
N HIS A 201 0.64 -0.12 -9.62
CA HIS A 201 0.75 0.55 -10.90
C HIS A 201 0.97 2.06 -10.72
N TRP A 202 2.12 2.58 -11.16
CA TRP A 202 2.54 3.97 -10.92
C TRP A 202 1.62 5.04 -11.51
N PRO A 203 1.10 4.93 -12.74
CA PRO A 203 0.11 5.88 -13.24
C PRO A 203 -1.14 5.98 -12.37
N PHE A 204 -1.57 4.86 -11.77
CA PHE A 204 -2.71 4.86 -10.84
C PHE A 204 -2.35 5.48 -9.50
N LEU A 205 -1.18 5.16 -8.94
CA LEU A 205 -0.68 5.83 -7.73
C LEU A 205 -0.63 7.35 -7.94
N ARG A 206 -0.11 7.82 -9.08
CA ARG A 206 -0.09 9.25 -9.42
C ARG A 206 -1.51 9.84 -9.51
N GLU A 207 -2.44 9.13 -10.16
CA GLU A 207 -3.85 9.54 -10.24
C GLU A 207 -4.48 9.69 -8.86
N VAL A 208 -4.29 8.70 -7.98
CA VAL A 208 -4.79 8.71 -6.59
C VAL A 208 -4.27 9.92 -5.83
N LEU A 209 -2.96 10.18 -5.86
CA LEU A 209 -2.37 11.32 -5.15
C LEU A 209 -2.92 12.65 -5.68
N LEU A 210 -3.04 12.83 -7.00
CA LEU A 210 -3.62 14.05 -7.56
C LEU A 210 -5.09 14.22 -7.19
N ARG A 211 -5.88 13.13 -7.23
CA ARG A 211 -7.30 13.15 -6.88
C ARG A 211 -7.56 13.34 -5.39
N LYS A 212 -6.61 12.97 -4.54
CA LYS A 212 -6.57 13.34 -3.11
C LYS A 212 -6.23 14.81 -2.87
N GLY A 213 -5.90 15.57 -3.91
CA GLY A 213 -5.63 17.01 -3.82
C GLY A 213 -4.19 17.36 -3.48
N PHE A 214 -3.23 16.43 -3.58
CA PHE A 214 -1.82 16.76 -3.44
C PHE A 214 -1.33 17.68 -4.58
N ASP A 215 -0.52 18.69 -4.25
CA ASP A 215 0.12 19.59 -5.22
C ASP A 215 0.97 18.79 -6.23
N ASP A 216 0.82 19.09 -7.52
CA ASP A 216 1.49 18.35 -8.60
C ASP A 216 3.01 18.39 -8.50
N ARG A 217 3.60 19.46 -7.94
CA ARG A 217 5.05 19.53 -7.68
C ARG A 217 5.45 18.47 -6.67
N TRP A 218 4.70 18.34 -5.58
CA TRP A 218 4.94 17.31 -4.57
C TRP A 218 4.75 15.91 -5.16
N VAL A 219 3.65 15.68 -5.88
CA VAL A 219 3.38 14.40 -6.54
C VAL A 219 4.50 14.03 -7.50
N THR A 220 5.00 14.99 -8.28
CA THR A 220 6.12 14.78 -9.21
C THR A 220 7.38 14.32 -8.48
N ARG A 221 7.71 14.94 -7.34
CA ARG A 221 8.86 14.52 -6.50
C ARG A 221 8.66 13.12 -5.93
N VAL A 222 7.47 12.81 -5.43
CA VAL A 222 7.14 11.47 -4.93
C VAL A 222 7.27 10.42 -6.03
N MET A 223 6.74 10.70 -7.23
CA MET A 223 6.86 9.79 -8.36
C MET A 223 8.31 9.59 -8.79
N GLN A 224 9.17 10.62 -8.69
CA GLN A 224 10.61 10.47 -8.92
C GLN A 224 11.27 9.54 -7.89
N LEU A 225 10.91 9.62 -6.60
CA LEU A 225 11.43 8.71 -5.57
C LEU A 225 11.07 7.25 -5.87
N VAL A 226 9.83 7.02 -6.29
CA VAL A 226 9.30 5.68 -6.57
C VAL A 226 9.88 5.11 -7.88
N SER A 227 9.98 5.94 -8.93
CA SER A 227 10.25 5.44 -10.29
C SER A 227 11.71 5.41 -10.74
N CYS A 228 12.58 6.23 -10.16
CA CYS A 228 13.94 6.41 -10.70
C CYS A 228 14.96 5.35 -10.27
N GLY A 229 14.56 4.25 -9.63
CA GLY A 229 15.53 3.32 -9.06
C GLY A 229 15.75 2.03 -9.81
N ARG A 230 16.89 1.42 -9.49
CA ARG A 230 17.33 0.14 -10.03
C ARG A 230 17.48 -0.84 -8.89
N THR A 231 17.08 -2.07 -9.15
CA THR A 231 17.08 -3.12 -8.16
C THR A 231 17.92 -4.29 -8.64
N ALA A 232 18.65 -4.93 -7.73
CA ALA A 232 19.29 -6.22 -7.95
C ALA A 232 18.73 -7.24 -6.96
N ILE A 233 18.70 -8.52 -7.34
CA ILE A 233 18.32 -9.60 -6.42
C ILE A 233 19.58 -10.15 -5.77
N ASN A 234 19.55 -10.30 -4.44
CA ASN A 234 20.55 -11.01 -3.68
C ASN A 234 20.12 -12.46 -3.47
N ILE A 235 20.91 -13.39 -4.00
CA ILE A 235 20.70 -14.84 -3.85
C ILE A 235 21.89 -15.39 -3.08
N ASN A 236 21.66 -15.84 -1.85
CA ASN A 236 22.67 -16.45 -0.98
C ASN A 236 23.95 -15.61 -0.78
N GLY A 237 23.83 -14.27 -0.77
CA GLY A 237 24.94 -13.35 -0.61
C GLY A 237 25.49 -12.81 -1.94
N GLU A 238 25.10 -13.38 -3.08
CA GLU A 238 25.51 -12.91 -4.39
C GLU A 238 24.51 -11.91 -4.98
N ILE A 239 24.95 -10.67 -5.17
CA ILE A 239 24.13 -9.61 -5.77
C ILE A 239 24.17 -9.73 -7.30
N GLY A 240 22.97 -9.82 -7.90
CA GLY A 240 22.79 -9.89 -9.36
C GLY A 240 22.98 -8.56 -10.09
N PRO A 241 22.77 -8.56 -11.42
CA PRO A 241 22.80 -7.35 -12.21
C PRO A 241 21.62 -6.44 -11.86
N PHE A 242 21.86 -5.14 -11.80
CA PHE A 242 20.82 -4.14 -11.57
C PHE A 242 19.91 -3.95 -12.79
N PHE A 243 18.61 -4.10 -12.60
CA PHE A 243 17.58 -3.86 -13.60
C PHE A 243 16.62 -2.75 -13.13
N PRO A 244 15.98 -2.02 -14.06
CA PRO A 244 14.98 -1.01 -13.71
C PRO A 244 13.70 -1.69 -13.19
N THR A 245 13.12 -1.14 -12.12
CA THR A 245 11.74 -1.45 -11.73
C THR A 245 10.78 -0.56 -12.50
N LEU A 246 9.63 -1.07 -12.94
CA LEU A 246 8.64 -0.30 -13.72
C LEU A 246 7.24 -0.25 -13.06
N CYS A 247 7.11 -0.86 -11.88
CA CYS A 247 5.94 -0.82 -11.02
C CYS A 247 6.36 -1.13 -9.57
N GLY A 248 5.41 -1.03 -8.65
CA GLY A 248 5.55 -1.35 -7.24
C GLY A 248 6.05 -0.18 -6.38
N VAL A 249 5.87 -0.33 -5.08
CA VAL A 249 6.48 0.49 -4.04
C VAL A 249 7.37 -0.42 -3.19
N ARG A 250 8.54 0.05 -2.78
CA ARG A 250 9.55 -0.83 -2.18
C ARG A 250 9.19 -1.23 -0.76
N GLN A 251 9.13 -2.53 -0.51
CA GLN A 251 9.03 -3.04 0.84
C GLN A 251 10.33 -2.76 1.61
N GLY A 252 10.25 -1.98 2.69
CA GLY A 252 11.40 -1.55 3.51
C GLY A 252 11.76 -0.07 3.38
N ASP A 253 11.22 0.63 2.38
CA ASP A 253 11.30 2.09 2.28
C ASP A 253 10.33 2.74 3.28
N PRO A 254 10.77 3.71 4.10
CA PRO A 254 9.90 4.38 5.08
C PRO A 254 8.66 5.06 4.49
N PHE A 255 8.66 5.40 3.19
CA PHE A 255 7.53 6.11 2.58
C PHE A 255 6.52 5.19 1.89
N SER A 256 6.95 4.00 1.46
CA SER A 256 6.10 3.03 0.77
C SER A 256 4.81 2.65 1.50
N PRO A 257 4.77 2.46 2.84
CA PRO A 257 3.53 2.12 3.53
C PRO A 257 2.43 3.17 3.35
N PHE A 258 2.79 4.45 3.40
CA PHE A 258 1.84 5.54 3.16
C PHE A 258 1.31 5.52 1.72
N LEU A 259 2.21 5.36 0.74
CA LEU A 259 1.82 5.31 -0.68
C LEU A 259 0.92 4.11 -0.98
N PHE A 260 1.21 2.96 -0.37
CA PHE A 260 0.36 1.78 -0.48
C PHE A 260 -1.01 2.02 0.13
N ASN A 261 -1.07 2.63 1.33
CA ASN A 261 -2.34 2.96 1.97
C ASN A 261 -3.20 3.88 1.09
N MET A 262 -2.61 4.86 0.39
CA MET A 262 -3.37 5.71 -0.54
C MET A 262 -4.00 4.91 -1.68
N VAL A 263 -3.29 3.91 -2.22
CA VAL A 263 -3.82 3.01 -3.26
C VAL A 263 -4.94 2.13 -2.70
N ALA A 264 -4.77 1.58 -1.49
CA ALA A 264 -5.79 0.77 -0.82
C ALA A 264 -7.03 1.61 -0.44
N ASP A 265 -6.84 2.88 -0.10
CA ASP A 265 -7.91 3.85 0.19
C ASP A 265 -8.82 4.10 -1.01
N ALA A 266 -8.29 4.00 -2.23
CA ALA A 266 -9.10 4.08 -3.44
C ALA A 266 -10.11 2.93 -3.55
N LEU A 267 -9.78 1.72 -3.08
CA LEU A 267 -10.76 0.64 -2.99
C LEU A 267 -11.87 0.98 -1.99
N ALA A 268 -11.52 1.55 -0.84
CA ALA A 268 -12.50 1.99 0.15
C ALA A 268 -13.48 3.02 -0.43
N ALA A 269 -12.96 4.05 -1.08
CA ALA A 269 -13.79 5.08 -1.71
C ALA A 269 -14.67 4.55 -2.85
N ILE A 270 -14.19 3.58 -3.63
CA ILE A 270 -14.99 2.90 -4.66
C ILE A 270 -16.18 2.17 -4.02
N LEU A 271 -15.94 1.44 -2.93
CA LEU A 271 -16.98 0.71 -2.22
C LEU A 271 -17.98 1.66 -1.55
N ASP A 272 -17.53 2.76 -0.95
CA ASP A 272 -18.43 3.77 -0.37
C ASP A 272 -19.34 4.42 -1.40
N LYS A 273 -18.83 4.71 -2.61
CA LYS A 273 -19.66 5.19 -3.70
C LYS A 273 -20.67 4.17 -4.18
N ALA A 274 -20.24 2.91 -4.33
CA ALA A 274 -21.15 1.83 -4.70
C ALA A 274 -22.25 1.62 -3.65
N LYS A 275 -21.90 1.76 -2.36
CA LYS A 275 -22.84 1.70 -1.25
C LYS A 275 -23.83 2.86 -1.28
N SER A 276 -23.34 4.08 -1.49
CA SER A 276 -24.17 5.29 -1.59
C SER A 276 -25.13 5.24 -2.79
N ALA A 277 -24.73 4.56 -3.87
CA ALA A 277 -25.56 4.33 -5.05
C ALA A 277 -26.52 3.12 -4.92
N GLY A 278 -26.47 2.36 -3.82
CA GLY A 278 -27.29 1.17 -3.61
C GLY A 278 -26.89 -0.05 -4.45
N HIS A 279 -25.65 -0.08 -4.97
CA HIS A 279 -25.12 -1.22 -5.73
C HIS A 279 -24.59 -2.34 -4.84
N ILE A 280 -24.17 -2.00 -3.62
CA ILE A 280 -23.76 -2.93 -2.58
C ILE A 280 -24.38 -2.53 -1.24
N HIS A 281 -24.74 -3.50 -0.42
CA HIS A 281 -25.31 -3.28 0.90
C HIS A 281 -24.34 -3.75 1.97
N GLY A 282 -23.91 -2.84 2.86
CA GLY A 282 -23.06 -3.17 4.00
C GLY A 282 -23.85 -3.91 5.08
N VAL A 283 -23.14 -4.55 6.00
CA VAL A 283 -23.76 -5.30 7.10
C VAL A 283 -24.10 -4.39 8.28
N VAL A 284 -25.09 -4.78 9.08
CA VAL A 284 -25.48 -4.08 10.31
C VAL A 284 -25.84 -2.59 10.10
N PRO A 285 -26.71 -2.26 9.11
CA PRO A 285 -27.05 -0.87 8.77
C PRO A 285 -27.80 -0.12 9.89
N HIS A 286 -28.32 -0.83 10.89
CA HIS A 286 -28.99 -0.26 12.05
C HIS A 286 -28.04 0.30 13.11
N LEU A 287 -26.75 -0.10 13.12
CA LEU A 287 -25.74 0.46 14.02
C LEU A 287 -24.90 1.55 13.34
N VAL A 288 -24.61 1.39 12.06
CA VAL A 288 -23.78 2.32 11.27
C VAL A 288 -24.55 2.71 10.03
N GLY A 289 -24.68 4.02 9.76
CA GLY A 289 -25.37 4.54 8.58
C GLY A 289 -24.89 3.88 7.29
N GLY A 290 -25.79 3.14 6.64
CA GLY A 290 -25.51 2.37 5.41
C GLY A 290 -24.68 1.09 5.60
N GLY A 291 -24.42 0.66 6.83
CA GLY A 291 -23.73 -0.59 7.17
C GLY A 291 -22.21 -0.52 7.08
N VAL A 292 -21.53 -1.45 7.75
CA VAL A 292 -20.07 -1.60 7.66
C VAL A 292 -19.77 -2.46 6.44
N SER A 293 -18.97 -1.94 5.50
CA SER A 293 -18.67 -2.61 4.23
C SER A 293 -17.23 -3.07 4.10
N LEU A 294 -16.32 -2.51 4.90
CA LEU A 294 -14.89 -2.69 4.70
C LEU A 294 -14.11 -2.49 6.01
N LEU A 295 -13.17 -3.37 6.27
CA LEU A 295 -12.09 -3.20 7.23
C LEU A 295 -10.77 -3.50 6.52
N GLN A 296 -9.80 -2.61 6.66
CA GLN A 296 -8.49 -2.78 6.07
C GLN A 296 -7.43 -2.76 7.17
N TYR A 297 -6.34 -3.49 6.93
CA TYR A 297 -5.10 -3.35 7.67
C TYR A 297 -3.95 -3.56 6.69
N ALA A 298 -3.44 -2.46 6.12
CA ALA A 298 -2.46 -2.49 5.05
C ALA A 298 -2.98 -3.32 3.87
N ASP A 299 -2.33 -4.44 3.55
CA ASP A 299 -2.72 -5.37 2.48
C ASP A 299 -3.82 -6.36 2.90
N ASP A 300 -4.04 -6.60 4.20
CA ASP A 300 -5.16 -7.41 4.67
C ASP A 300 -6.46 -6.62 4.53
N THR A 301 -7.40 -7.12 3.72
CA THR A 301 -8.68 -6.45 3.48
C THR A 301 -9.83 -7.41 3.71
N ILE A 302 -10.78 -7.03 4.56
CA ILE A 302 -12.03 -7.75 4.80
C ILE A 302 -13.19 -6.90 4.30
N ILE A 303 -13.91 -7.41 3.31
CA ILE A 303 -15.12 -6.79 2.77
C ILE A 303 -16.33 -7.50 3.36
N MET A 304 -17.33 -6.72 3.76
CA MET A 304 -18.55 -7.21 4.38
C MET A 304 -19.75 -6.72 3.57
N VAL A 305 -20.57 -7.66 3.09
CA VAL A 305 -21.79 -7.32 2.35
C VAL A 305 -22.93 -8.20 2.83
N GLU A 306 -24.17 -7.74 2.69
CA GLU A 306 -25.35 -8.53 3.01
C GLU A 306 -25.34 -9.86 2.23
N GLY A 307 -25.05 -9.78 0.92
CA GLY A 307 -24.76 -10.94 0.07
C GLY A 307 -25.88 -11.33 -0.89
N SER A 308 -26.69 -10.38 -1.35
CA SER A 308 -27.61 -10.63 -2.47
C SER A 308 -26.84 -10.99 -3.75
N GLU A 309 -27.48 -11.65 -4.72
CA GLU A 309 -26.80 -12.00 -5.98
C GLU A 309 -26.23 -10.76 -6.69
N SER A 310 -26.97 -9.65 -6.66
CA SER A 310 -26.54 -8.36 -7.18
C SER A 310 -25.35 -7.80 -6.40
N ASP A 311 -25.34 -7.87 -5.07
CA ASP A 311 -24.20 -7.38 -4.28
C ASP A 311 -22.92 -8.12 -4.64
N ILE A 312 -23.00 -9.46 -4.76
CA ILE A 312 -21.84 -10.31 -5.08
C ILE A 312 -21.34 -10.04 -6.49
N ALA A 313 -22.24 -9.90 -7.47
CA ALA A 313 -21.87 -9.59 -8.85
C ALA A 313 -21.23 -8.20 -8.97
N ASN A 314 -21.82 -7.19 -8.35
CA ASN A 314 -21.30 -5.82 -8.33
C ASN A 314 -19.96 -5.75 -7.60
N LEU A 315 -19.83 -6.41 -6.44
CA LEU A 315 -18.59 -6.48 -5.69
C LEU A 315 -17.46 -7.07 -6.53
N LYS A 316 -17.69 -8.23 -7.17
CA LYS A 316 -16.70 -8.86 -8.04
C LYS A 316 -16.30 -7.95 -9.20
N PHE A 317 -17.27 -7.28 -9.83
CA PHE A 317 -17.00 -6.33 -10.90
C PHE A 317 -16.11 -5.18 -10.43
N LEU A 318 -16.43 -4.55 -9.30
CA LEU A 318 -15.64 -3.46 -8.71
C LEU A 318 -14.22 -3.90 -8.35
N LEU A 319 -14.06 -5.11 -7.81
CA LEU A 319 -12.75 -5.70 -7.50
C LEU A 319 -11.90 -5.91 -8.77
N LEU A 320 -12.50 -6.40 -9.85
CA LEU A 320 -11.81 -6.56 -11.14
C LEU A 320 -11.43 -5.20 -11.76
N CYS A 321 -12.30 -4.20 -11.67
CA CYS A 321 -11.99 -2.83 -12.08
C CYS A 321 -10.83 -2.26 -11.26
N PHE A 322 -10.86 -2.42 -9.94
CA PHE A 322 -9.78 -1.98 -9.06
C PHE A 322 -8.45 -2.65 -9.42
N GLN A 323 -8.43 -3.98 -9.53
CA GLN A 323 -7.24 -4.73 -9.95
C GLN A 323 -6.67 -4.21 -11.27
N ARG A 324 -7.52 -3.91 -12.26
CA ARG A 324 -7.10 -3.41 -13.58
C ARG A 324 -6.52 -1.99 -13.53
N MET A 325 -6.98 -1.16 -12.60
CA MET A 325 -6.46 0.20 -12.40
C MET A 325 -5.17 0.20 -11.59
N SER A 326 -5.19 -0.46 -10.42
CA SER A 326 -4.15 -0.40 -9.40
C SER A 326 -2.98 -1.34 -9.66
N GLY A 327 -3.14 -2.36 -10.51
CA GLY A 327 -2.16 -3.43 -10.71
C GLY A 327 -2.16 -4.48 -9.59
N LEU A 328 -2.93 -4.26 -8.51
CA LEU A 328 -3.04 -5.20 -7.40
C LEU A 328 -3.84 -6.42 -7.82
N THR A 329 -3.13 -7.48 -8.18
CA THR A 329 -3.74 -8.76 -8.56
C THR A 329 -4.32 -9.44 -7.33
N ILE A 330 -5.65 -9.67 -7.35
CA ILE A 330 -6.34 -10.41 -6.29
C ILE A 330 -6.09 -11.89 -6.50
N ASN A 331 -5.70 -12.57 -5.42
CA ASN A 331 -5.45 -13.99 -5.39
C ASN A 331 -6.70 -14.71 -4.86
N PHE A 332 -7.64 -14.98 -5.76
CA PHE A 332 -8.90 -15.63 -5.41
C PHE A 332 -8.71 -17.03 -4.78
N ASP A 333 -7.64 -17.75 -5.17
CA ASP A 333 -7.32 -19.07 -4.61
C ASP A 333 -6.90 -19.04 -3.13
N LYS A 334 -6.33 -17.91 -2.67
CA LYS A 334 -5.97 -17.70 -1.26
C LYS A 334 -6.97 -16.81 -0.51
N SER A 335 -7.84 -16.12 -1.25
CA SER A 335 -8.93 -15.36 -0.67
C SER A 335 -9.98 -16.32 -0.12
N GLU A 336 -10.60 -15.93 0.97
CA GLU A 336 -11.54 -16.76 1.72
C GLU A 336 -12.85 -16.02 1.89
N VAL A 337 -13.95 -16.73 1.69
CA VAL A 337 -15.31 -16.23 1.87
C VAL A 337 -15.94 -16.98 3.03
N MET A 338 -16.39 -16.25 4.04
CA MET A 338 -17.17 -16.78 5.15
C MET A 338 -18.59 -16.24 5.05
N VAL A 339 -19.58 -17.10 5.25
CA VAL A 339 -20.99 -16.77 5.04
C VAL A 339 -21.78 -17.08 6.30
N LEU A 340 -22.63 -16.14 6.74
CA LEU A 340 -23.53 -16.28 7.89
C LEU A 340 -24.99 -16.06 7.47
N GLY A 341 -25.90 -16.87 8.00
CA GLY A 341 -27.34 -16.71 7.76
C GLY A 341 -27.85 -17.27 6.42
N TYR A 342 -27.02 -18.02 5.68
CA TYR A 342 -27.37 -18.65 4.42
C TYR A 342 -27.42 -20.19 4.52
N PRO A 343 -28.31 -20.85 3.76
CA PRO A 343 -28.26 -22.30 3.58
C PRO A 343 -26.93 -22.76 2.95
N PRO A 344 -26.45 -23.99 3.23
CA PRO A 344 -25.16 -24.48 2.71
C PRO A 344 -25.01 -24.40 1.18
N MET A 345 -26.08 -24.66 0.43
CA MET A 345 -26.05 -24.58 -1.04
C MET A 345 -25.88 -23.13 -1.55
N GLU A 346 -26.54 -22.16 -0.91
CA GLU A 346 -26.39 -20.75 -1.27
C GLU A 346 -25.00 -20.23 -0.87
N ALA A 347 -24.49 -20.64 0.30
CA ALA A 347 -23.14 -20.29 0.74
C ALA A 347 -22.07 -20.76 -0.26
N GLN A 348 -22.18 -21.99 -0.77
CA GLN A 348 -21.28 -22.49 -1.82
C GLN A 348 -21.42 -21.70 -3.12
N GLY A 349 -22.66 -21.40 -3.54
CA GLY A 349 -22.91 -20.59 -4.74
C GLY A 349 -22.31 -19.18 -4.67
N ILE A 350 -22.28 -18.57 -3.49
CA ILE A 350 -21.61 -17.27 -3.25
C ILE A 350 -20.09 -17.42 -3.41
N ALA A 351 -19.49 -18.44 -2.79
CA ALA A 351 -18.06 -18.71 -2.89
C ALA A 351 -17.62 -18.96 -4.34
N ASP A 352 -18.38 -19.79 -5.08
CA ASP A 352 -18.13 -20.11 -6.48
C ASP A 352 -18.20 -18.86 -7.38
N ARG A 353 -19.19 -17.99 -7.14
CA ARG A 353 -19.31 -16.71 -7.87
C ARG A 353 -18.15 -15.77 -7.61
N LEU A 354 -17.58 -15.76 -6.41
CA LEU A 354 -16.39 -14.97 -6.09
C LEU A 354 -15.08 -15.67 -6.51
N ASN A 355 -15.14 -16.93 -6.90
CA ASN A 355 -13.98 -17.81 -7.14
C ASN A 355 -13.10 -17.99 -5.89
N CYS A 356 -13.67 -17.89 -4.69
CA CYS A 356 -12.94 -17.99 -3.42
C CYS A 356 -13.23 -19.31 -2.73
N ARG A 357 -12.36 -19.69 -1.78
CA ARG A 357 -12.63 -20.83 -0.90
C ARG A 357 -13.71 -20.48 0.12
N LEU A 358 -14.66 -21.39 0.34
CA LEU A 358 -15.61 -21.27 1.44
C LEU A 358 -14.90 -21.61 2.75
N GLY A 359 -14.81 -20.63 3.63
CA GLY A 359 -14.24 -20.72 4.96
C GLY A 359 -15.26 -21.11 6.03
N SER A 360 -14.76 -21.33 7.23
CA SER A 360 -15.56 -21.53 8.44
C SER A 360 -15.03 -20.61 9.55
N PHE A 361 -15.93 -20.12 10.40
CA PHE A 361 -15.58 -19.33 11.59
C PHE A 361 -14.93 -20.15 12.68
#